data_AF-A0A941G9X6-F1
#
_entry.id   AF-A0A941G9X6-F1
#
_cell.length_a   1.000
_cell.length_b   1.000
_cell.length_c   1.000
_cell.angle_alpha   90.00
_cell.angle_beta   90.00
_cell.angle_gamma   90.00
#
_symmetry.space_group_name_H-M   'P 1'
#
loop_
_entity.id
_entity.type
_entity.pdbx_description
1 polymer ?
#
loop_
_entity_poly.entity_id
_entity_poly.type
_entity_poly.pdbx_seq_one_letter_code
_entity_poly.pdbx_strand_id
1 'polypeptide(L)'
;PYVVTTDPRFTGQRPYVSSDYLLSLLRPPGTATGSSASLAGWEALIPPGARFLTPSGQPRRLGDGFYEQKAVSDQILATSGQRCLERYGDSDTQYKALLAAGVKFAQEQGIKLGVRLTDAQQKLLTTDLVWLVEQPVVLADGSVQSVLVPQVY
;
A
#
# COMPACT_ATOMS: atom_id res chain seq x y z
N PRO A 1 5.80 -9.81 1.96
CA PRO A 1 7.26 -9.59 2.00
C PRO A 1 7.59 -8.20 1.46
N TYR A 2 8.72 -7.60 1.83
CA TYR A 2 9.16 -6.29 1.36
C TYR A 2 10.58 -6.34 0.80
N VAL A 3 10.88 -5.44 -0.15
CA VAL A 3 12.18 -5.37 -0.82
C VAL A 3 13.17 -4.52 -0.01
N VAL A 4 12.71 -3.44 0.61
CA VAL A 4 13.52 -2.57 1.45
C VAL A 4 13.19 -2.83 2.92
N THR A 5 14.24 -3.01 3.74
CA THR A 5 14.13 -3.14 5.20
C THR A 5 14.90 -2.00 5.84
N THR A 6 14.28 -1.29 6.78
CA THR A 6 14.96 -0.29 7.59
C THR A 6 15.63 -0.98 8.78
N ASP A 7 16.89 -0.65 9.07
CA ASP A 7 17.55 -1.16 10.30
C ASP A 7 16.74 -0.70 11.53
N PRO A 8 16.25 -1.62 12.39
CA PRO A 8 15.43 -1.30 13.55
C PRO A 8 16.06 -0.32 14.54
N ARG A 9 17.39 -0.15 14.51
CA ARG A 9 18.09 0.84 15.34
C ARG A 9 17.74 2.28 14.93
N PHE A 10 17.44 2.54 13.66
CA PHE A 10 17.02 3.87 13.18
C PHE A 10 15.56 4.19 13.52
N THR A 11 14.77 3.19 13.86
CA THR A 11 13.33 3.32 14.13
C THR A 11 13.01 3.31 15.62
N GLY A 12 14.03 3.24 16.48
CA GLY A 12 13.86 3.10 17.93
C GLY A 12 13.09 1.82 18.31
N GLN A 13 13.16 0.79 17.46
CA GLN A 13 12.42 -0.48 17.60
C GLN A 13 10.89 -0.32 17.69
N ARG A 14 10.35 0.83 17.24
CA ARG A 14 8.90 1.05 17.23
C ARG A 14 8.26 0.38 16.01
N PRO A 15 7.07 -0.22 16.15
CA PRO A 15 6.29 -0.66 15.01
C PRO A 15 5.75 0.55 14.24
N TYR A 16 5.61 0.41 12.92
CA TYR A 16 5.05 1.42 12.02
C TYR A 16 3.84 0.84 11.30
N VAL A 17 2.80 1.64 11.11
CA VAL A 17 1.72 1.31 10.17
C VAL A 17 2.32 1.07 8.79
N SER A 18 1.92 -0.02 8.15
CA SER A 18 2.34 -0.41 6.81
C SER A 18 1.12 -0.73 5.94
N SER A 19 1.36 -1.00 4.66
CA SER A 19 0.39 -1.52 3.70
C SER A 19 -0.34 -2.79 4.18
N ASP A 20 0.17 -3.52 5.17
CA ASP A 20 -0.57 -4.66 5.77
C ASP A 20 -1.93 -4.23 6.31
N TYR A 21 -2.04 -2.98 6.80
CA TYR A 21 -3.32 -2.43 7.23
C TYR A 21 -4.33 -2.37 6.08
N LEU A 22 -3.95 -1.81 4.93
CA LEU A 22 -4.79 -1.78 3.72
C LEU A 22 -5.15 -3.20 3.26
N LEU A 23 -4.17 -4.10 3.21
CA LEU A 23 -4.39 -5.49 2.79
C LEU A 23 -5.35 -6.23 3.72
N SER A 24 -5.30 -5.94 5.03
CA SER A 24 -6.24 -6.49 6.01
C SER A 24 -7.66 -5.97 5.82
N LEU A 25 -7.83 -4.71 5.45
CA LEU A 25 -9.15 -4.10 5.19
C LEU A 25 -9.79 -4.63 3.90
N LEU A 26 -8.98 -5.03 2.92
CA LEU A 26 -9.46 -5.65 1.68
C LEU A 26 -9.90 -7.10 1.85
N ARG A 27 -9.60 -7.74 2.99
CA ARG A 27 -9.95 -9.14 3.22
C ARG A 27 -11.45 -9.27 3.49
N PRO A 28 -12.18 -10.18 2.80
CA PRO A 28 -13.59 -10.38 3.08
C PRO A 28 -13.81 -10.87 4.51
N PRO A 29 -14.89 -10.44 5.19
CA PRO A 29 -15.21 -10.90 6.54
C PRO A 29 -15.48 -12.42 6.53
N GLY A 30 -14.85 -13.16 7.44
CA GLY A 30 -15.07 -14.60 7.61
C GLY A 30 -13.88 -15.52 7.27
N THR A 31 -12.74 -15.00 6.79
CA THR A 31 -11.52 -15.81 6.65
C THR A 31 -10.85 -16.00 8.02
N ALA A 32 -11.05 -17.16 8.63
CA ALA A 32 -10.52 -17.48 9.95
C ALA A 32 -8.98 -17.51 9.99
N THR A 33 -8.43 -16.98 11.07
CA THR A 33 -7.03 -17.07 11.50
C THR A 33 -6.73 -18.51 11.93
N GLY A 34 -6.31 -19.35 10.99
CA GLY A 34 -5.88 -20.71 11.30
C GLY A 34 -5.63 -21.51 10.04
N SER A 35 -4.42 -22.06 9.94
CA SER A 35 -3.90 -22.91 8.85
C SER A 35 -3.41 -22.19 7.60
N SER A 36 -2.21 -22.61 7.20
CA SER A 36 -1.39 -22.10 6.11
C SER A 36 -2.14 -21.97 4.78
N ALA A 37 -2.01 -20.79 4.17
CA ALA A 37 -2.07 -20.61 2.73
C ALA A 37 -3.42 -20.88 2.03
N SER A 38 -4.57 -20.54 2.63
CA SER A 38 -5.75 -20.31 1.77
C SER A 38 -5.68 -18.89 1.18
N LEU A 39 -5.36 -18.85 -0.11
CA LEU A 39 -5.37 -17.70 -1.01
C LEU A 39 -6.82 -17.20 -1.28
N ALA A 40 -7.82 -17.83 -0.68
CA ALA A 40 -9.22 -17.55 -0.94
C ALA A 40 -9.66 -16.27 -0.22
N GLY A 41 -9.87 -15.20 -0.99
CA GLY A 41 -10.53 -13.98 -0.53
C GLY A 41 -10.13 -12.72 -1.28
N TRP A 42 -8.92 -12.70 -1.86
CA TRP A 42 -8.38 -11.54 -2.58
C TRP A 42 -8.27 -11.77 -4.08
N GLU A 43 -8.52 -12.99 -4.59
CA GLU A 43 -8.49 -13.30 -6.03
C GLU A 43 -9.33 -12.34 -6.88
N ALA A 44 -10.53 -11.99 -6.40
CA ALA A 44 -11.40 -11.03 -7.08
C ALA A 44 -10.80 -9.62 -7.17
N LEU A 45 -9.82 -9.28 -6.33
CA LEU A 45 -9.17 -7.96 -6.26
C LEU A 45 -7.86 -7.90 -7.05
N ILE A 46 -7.34 -9.03 -7.54
CA ILE A 46 -6.09 -9.10 -8.30
C ILE A 46 -6.43 -9.02 -9.80
N PRO A 47 -5.78 -8.14 -10.58
CA PRO A 47 -5.94 -8.14 -12.02
C PRO A 47 -5.24 -9.37 -12.66
N PRO A 48 -5.78 -9.92 -13.77
CA PRO A 48 -5.08 -10.97 -14.50
C PRO A 48 -3.69 -10.50 -14.93
N GLY A 49 -2.68 -11.35 -14.73
CA GLY A 49 -1.30 -11.02 -15.06
C GLY A 49 -0.54 -10.19 -14.02
N ALA A 50 -1.12 -9.93 -12.84
CA ALA A 50 -0.42 -9.28 -11.73
C ALA A 50 0.91 -9.97 -11.42
N ARG A 51 2.00 -9.20 -11.36
CA ARG A 51 3.34 -9.74 -11.11
C ARG A 51 3.86 -9.38 -9.73
N PHE A 52 3.07 -8.75 -8.87
CA PHE A 52 3.48 -8.40 -7.50
C PHE A 52 3.38 -9.55 -6.49
N LEU A 53 2.95 -10.74 -6.89
CA LEU A 53 2.73 -11.87 -5.98
C LEU A 53 3.94 -12.81 -5.89
N THR A 54 4.23 -13.28 -4.69
CA THR A 54 5.16 -14.41 -4.49
C THR A 54 4.58 -15.71 -5.03
N PRO A 55 5.42 -16.76 -5.22
CA PRO A 55 4.90 -18.11 -5.52
C PRO A 55 3.91 -18.62 -4.46
N SER A 56 4.04 -18.17 -3.21
CA SER A 56 3.10 -18.43 -2.12
C SER A 56 1.87 -17.50 -2.11
N GLY A 57 1.73 -16.65 -3.14
CA GLY A 57 0.62 -15.71 -3.32
C GLY A 57 0.56 -14.59 -2.29
N GLN A 58 1.68 -14.21 -1.66
CA GLN A 58 1.71 -13.02 -0.83
C GLN A 58 2.06 -11.79 -1.67
N PRO A 59 1.41 -10.64 -1.45
CA PRO A 59 1.84 -9.38 -2.06
C PRO A 59 3.26 -9.01 -1.63
N ARG A 60 4.12 -8.75 -2.63
CA ARG A 60 5.40 -8.05 -2.45
C ARG A 60 5.14 -6.56 -2.32
N ARG A 61 5.85 -5.92 -1.40
CA ARG A 61 5.79 -4.48 -1.13
C ARG A 61 7.15 -3.85 -1.34
N LEU A 62 7.15 -2.55 -1.60
CA LEU A 62 8.39 -1.79 -1.76
C LEU A 62 9.25 -1.83 -0.50
N GLY A 63 8.67 -1.56 0.66
CA GLY A 63 9.42 -1.47 1.91
C GLY A 63 8.63 -1.91 3.13
N ASP A 64 9.29 -1.86 4.28
CA ASP A 64 8.64 -1.93 5.58
C ASP A 64 7.79 -0.68 5.85
N GLY A 65 7.03 -0.68 6.95
CA GLY A 65 6.11 0.42 7.27
C GLY A 65 6.80 1.77 7.42
N PHE A 66 8.03 1.79 7.97
CA PHE A 66 8.81 3.02 8.07
C PHE A 66 9.14 3.59 6.69
N TYR A 67 9.68 2.77 5.80
CA TYR A 67 10.05 3.21 4.46
C TYR A 67 8.82 3.68 3.66
N GLU A 68 7.72 2.95 3.75
CA GLU A 68 6.46 3.31 3.09
C GLU A 68 5.92 4.67 3.58
N GLN A 69 5.88 4.90 4.90
CA GLN A 69 5.41 6.16 5.46
C GLN A 69 6.31 7.35 5.06
N LYS A 70 7.62 7.14 5.01
CA LYS A 70 8.54 8.14 4.48
C LYS A 70 8.21 8.45 3.02
N ALA A 71 8.08 7.42 2.17
CA ALA A 71 7.76 7.61 0.75
C ALA A 71 6.41 8.34 0.54
N VAL A 72 5.41 8.08 1.38
CA VAL A 72 4.13 8.81 1.36
C VAL A 72 4.29 10.25 1.82
N SER A 73 5.05 10.49 2.89
CA SER A 73 5.32 11.85 3.37
C SER A 73 6.07 12.68 2.34
N ASP A 74 7.02 12.08 1.62
CA ASP A 74 7.77 12.72 0.55
C ASP A 74 6.85 13.08 -0.65
N GLN A 75 5.89 12.21 -0.99
CA GLN A 75 4.86 12.49 -2.02
C GLN A 75 3.92 13.64 -1.61
N ILE A 76 3.46 13.65 -0.36
CA ILE A 76 2.61 14.72 0.18
C ILE A 76 3.39 16.04 0.20
N LEU A 77 4.66 16.02 0.60
CA LEU A 77 5.51 17.20 0.59
C LEU A 77 5.71 17.75 -0.82
N ALA A 78 5.96 16.88 -1.80
CA ALA A 78 6.12 17.29 -3.20
C ALA A 78 4.85 17.93 -3.79
N THR A 79 3.66 17.55 -3.31
CA THR A 79 2.38 17.99 -3.85
C THR A 79 1.78 19.18 -3.10
N SER A 80 1.86 19.17 -1.76
CA SER A 80 1.22 20.15 -0.87
C SER A 80 2.19 21.18 -0.28
N GLY A 81 3.50 20.92 -0.32
CA GLY A 81 4.50 21.71 0.39
C GLY A 81 4.56 21.45 1.91
N GLN A 82 3.73 20.56 2.44
CA GLN A 82 3.68 20.17 3.85
C GLN A 82 4.08 18.69 4.02
N ARG A 83 4.73 18.34 5.14
CA ARG A 83 5.08 16.93 5.43
C ARG A 83 3.86 16.06 5.80
N CYS A 84 2.86 16.69 6.39
CA CYS A 84 1.57 16.10 6.73
C CYS A 84 0.46 17.08 6.32
N LEU A 85 -0.69 16.54 5.95
CA LEU A 85 -1.90 17.30 5.71
C LEU A 85 -2.39 17.89 7.04
N GLU A 86 -2.83 19.15 7.04
CA GLU A 86 -3.11 19.96 8.25
C GLU A 86 -4.06 19.29 9.26
N ARG A 87 -4.92 18.38 8.79
CA ARG A 87 -5.90 17.66 9.61
C ARG A 87 -5.33 16.53 10.47
N TYR A 88 -4.04 16.19 10.35
CA TYR A 88 -3.41 15.10 11.08
C TYR A 88 -2.29 15.58 12.01
N GLY A 89 -2.25 15.02 13.22
CA GLY A 89 -1.22 15.33 14.22
C GLY A 89 0.06 14.50 14.10
N ASP A 90 0.02 13.37 13.39
CA ASP A 90 1.15 12.44 13.23
C ASP A 90 1.05 11.61 11.95
N SER A 91 2.19 11.08 11.50
CA SER A 91 2.34 10.33 10.25
C SER A 91 1.63 8.96 10.26
N ASP A 92 1.57 8.28 11.40
CA ASP A 92 0.93 6.96 11.53
C ASP A 92 -0.60 7.09 11.36
N THR A 93 -1.21 8.06 12.07
CA THR A 93 -2.64 8.38 11.97
C THR A 93 -3.00 8.84 10.56
N GLN A 94 -2.20 9.73 9.96
CA GLN A 94 -2.38 10.17 8.58
C GLN A 94 -2.35 8.98 7.62
N TYR A 95 -1.31 8.16 7.68
CA TYR A 95 -1.12 7.06 6.74
C TYR A 95 -2.26 6.05 6.84
N LYS A 96 -2.66 5.70 8.07
CA LYS A 96 -3.80 4.80 8.31
C LYS A 96 -5.10 5.35 7.73
N ALA A 97 -5.38 6.64 7.91
CA ALA A 97 -6.57 7.29 7.38
C ALA A 97 -6.57 7.33 5.83
N LEU A 98 -5.43 7.66 5.22
CA LEU A 98 -5.28 7.67 3.76
C LEU A 98 -5.44 6.27 3.15
N LEU A 99 -4.90 5.23 3.79
CA LEU A 99 -5.08 3.84 3.36
C LEU A 99 -6.55 3.41 3.47
N ALA A 100 -7.24 3.76 4.55
CA ALA A 100 -8.65 3.44 4.72
C ALA A 100 -9.52 4.15 3.66
N ALA A 101 -9.24 5.42 3.37
CA ALA A 101 -9.89 6.15 2.28
C ALA A 101 -9.63 5.48 0.92
N GLY A 102 -8.41 5.00 0.69
CA GLY A 102 -8.02 4.24 -0.51
C GLY A 102 -8.84 2.98 -0.70
N VAL A 103 -9.00 2.18 0.35
CA VAL A 103 -9.83 0.96 0.31
C VAL A 103 -11.27 1.28 -0.04
N LYS A 104 -11.85 2.27 0.64
CA LYS A 104 -13.24 2.68 0.41
C LYS A 104 -13.45 3.10 -1.05
N PHE A 105 -12.60 4.00 -1.55
CA PHE A 105 -12.69 4.48 -2.92
C PHE A 105 -12.50 3.35 -3.95
N ALA A 106 -11.53 2.47 -3.72
CA ALA A 106 -11.27 1.34 -4.61
C ALA A 106 -12.45 0.35 -4.67
N GLN A 107 -13.12 0.10 -3.55
CA GLN A 107 -14.33 -0.75 -3.51
C GLN A 107 -15.49 -0.09 -4.27
N GLU A 108 -15.72 1.20 -4.05
CA GLU A 108 -16.79 1.97 -4.72
C GLU A 108 -16.57 2.07 -6.24
N GLN A 109 -15.31 2.18 -6.68
CA GLN A 109 -14.94 2.35 -8.10
C GLN A 109 -14.51 1.05 -8.78
N GLY A 110 -14.57 -0.10 -8.09
CA GLY A 110 -14.17 -1.40 -8.62
C GLY A 110 -12.69 -1.52 -9.00
N ILE A 111 -11.82 -0.76 -8.35
CA ILE A 111 -10.38 -0.70 -8.65
C ILE A 111 -9.69 -1.94 -8.09
N LYS A 112 -8.92 -2.61 -8.96
CA LYS A 112 -8.13 -3.79 -8.58
C LYS A 112 -6.81 -3.37 -7.92
N LEU A 113 -6.35 -4.19 -6.99
CA LEU A 113 -5.07 -3.99 -6.30
C LEU A 113 -3.92 -4.00 -7.32
N GLY A 114 -2.99 -3.04 -7.19
CA GLY A 114 -1.87 -2.90 -8.12
C GLY A 114 -2.20 -2.07 -9.36
N VAL A 115 -3.47 -1.69 -9.58
CA VAL A 115 -3.86 -0.84 -10.72
C VAL A 115 -3.87 0.63 -10.28
N ARG A 116 -3.24 1.49 -11.10
CA ARG A 116 -3.25 2.95 -10.91
C ARG A 116 -4.64 3.52 -11.16
N LEU A 117 -5.03 4.55 -10.40
CA LEU A 117 -6.25 5.31 -10.69
C LEU A 117 -6.11 6.01 -12.05
N THR A 118 -7.12 5.88 -12.88
CA THR A 118 -7.25 6.64 -14.14
C THR A 118 -7.54 8.11 -13.86
N ASP A 119 -7.28 9.00 -14.82
CA ASP A 119 -7.60 10.43 -14.67
C ASP A 119 -9.08 10.68 -14.40
N ALA A 120 -9.96 9.86 -14.98
CA ALA A 120 -11.39 9.93 -14.74
C ALA A 120 -11.73 9.59 -13.27
N GLN A 121 -11.09 8.56 -12.71
CA GLN A 121 -11.27 8.19 -11.30
C GLN A 121 -10.66 9.25 -10.37
N GLN A 122 -9.49 9.81 -10.70
CA GLN A 122 -8.87 10.87 -9.89
C GLN A 122 -9.77 12.11 -9.78
N LYS A 123 -10.52 12.44 -10.82
CA LYS A 123 -11.50 13.56 -10.78
C LYS A 123 -12.70 13.29 -9.86
N LEU A 124 -12.95 12.04 -9.47
CA LEU A 124 -14.01 11.67 -8.53
C LEU A 124 -13.54 11.74 -7.07
N LEU A 125 -12.26 12.00 -6.83
CA LEU A 125 -11.72 12.09 -5.48
C LEU A 125 -12.29 13.30 -4.76
N THR A 126 -12.87 13.05 -3.58
CA THR A 126 -13.34 14.10 -2.66
C THR A 126 -12.45 14.22 -1.42
N THR A 127 -11.53 13.28 -1.23
CA THR A 127 -10.60 13.20 -0.10
C THR A 127 -9.29 12.58 -0.57
N ASP A 128 -8.16 13.08 -0.06
CA ASP A 128 -6.85 12.47 -0.34
C ASP A 128 -6.83 11.01 0.13
N LEU A 129 -6.11 10.16 -0.60
CA LEU A 129 -5.98 8.75 -0.26
C LEU A 129 -4.61 8.18 -0.61
N VAL A 130 -4.33 6.98 -0.09
CA VAL A 130 -3.22 6.16 -0.57
C VAL A 130 -3.76 4.86 -1.16
N TRP A 131 -3.29 4.52 -2.36
CA TRP A 131 -3.56 3.25 -3.01
C TRP A 131 -2.27 2.53 -3.41
N LEU A 132 -2.30 1.19 -3.42
CA LEU A 132 -1.14 0.37 -3.77
C LEU A 132 -1.12 0.08 -5.28
N VAL A 133 -0.06 0.52 -5.94
CA VAL A 133 0.14 0.36 -7.40
C VAL A 133 1.29 -0.61 -7.66
N GLU A 134 1.12 -1.49 -8.64
CA GLU A 134 2.20 -2.37 -9.10
C GLU A 134 3.23 -1.55 -9.86
N GLN A 135 4.49 -1.61 -9.42
CA GLN A 135 5.61 -0.99 -10.12
C GLN A 135 6.80 -1.95 -10.21
N PRO A 136 7.55 -1.93 -11.34
CA PRO A 136 8.82 -2.63 -11.43
C PRO A 136 9.89 -1.88 -10.64
N VAL A 137 10.66 -2.61 -9.82
CA VAL A 137 11.83 -2.11 -9.10
C VAL A 137 13.07 -2.91 -9.49
N VAL A 138 14.18 -2.20 -9.69
CA VAL A 138 15.49 -2.82 -9.93
C VAL A 138 16.14 -3.06 -8.57
N LEU A 139 16.49 -4.30 -8.28
CA LEU A 139 17.18 -4.69 -7.06
C LEU A 139 18.68 -4.42 -7.17
N ALA A 140 19.37 -4.46 -6.02
CA ALA A 140 20.82 -4.27 -5.96
C ALA A 140 21.61 -5.31 -6.79
N ASP A 141 21.04 -6.49 -7.01
CA ASP A 141 21.63 -7.54 -7.86
C ASP A 141 21.33 -7.37 -9.36
N GLY A 142 20.65 -6.27 -9.74
CA GLY A 142 20.26 -5.98 -11.13
C GLY A 142 18.98 -6.69 -11.59
N SER A 143 18.38 -7.55 -10.76
CA SER A 143 17.11 -8.19 -11.10
C SER A 143 15.94 -7.21 -11.01
N VAL A 144 14.89 -7.46 -11.79
CA VAL A 144 13.66 -6.66 -11.75
C VAL A 144 12.57 -7.44 -11.04
N GLN A 145 11.94 -6.82 -10.04
CA GLN A 145 10.78 -7.36 -9.36
C GLN A 145 9.61 -6.40 -9.45
N SER A 146 8.40 -6.92 -9.69
CA SER A 146 7.19 -6.13 -9.51
C SER A 146 6.76 -6.17 -8.04
N VAL A 147 6.45 -5.00 -7.49
CA VAL A 147 6.04 -4.82 -6.09
C VAL A 147 4.88 -3.83 -6.01
N LEU A 148 4.14 -3.88 -4.91
CA LEU A 148 3.17 -2.85 -4.54
C LEU A 148 3.87 -1.66 -3.91
N VAL A 149 3.57 -0.47 -4.44
CA VAL A 149 4.09 0.83 -3.99
C VAL A 149 2.92 1.70 -3.53
N PRO A 150 2.98 2.31 -2.33
CA PRO A 150 1.97 3.27 -1.90
C PRO A 150 2.07 4.56 -2.73
N GLN A 151 0.97 4.93 -3.36
CA GLN A 151 0.83 6.15 -4.16
C GLN A 151 -0.24 7.05 -3.54
N VAL A 152 0.10 8.32 -3.34
CA VAL A 152 -0.84 9.36 -2.90
C VAL A 152 -1.62 9.89 -4.10
N TYR A 153 -2.91 10.12 -3.92
CA TYR A 153 -3.83 10.77 -4.85
C TYR A 153 -4.68 11.82 -4.16
#